data_AF-A0A8D2Q0T5-F1
#
_entry.id   AF-A0A8D2Q0T5-F1
#
_cell.length_a   1.000
_cell.length_b   1.000
_cell.length_c   1.000
_cell.angle_alpha   90.00
_cell.angle_beta   90.00
_cell.angle_gamma   90.00
#
_symmetry.space_group_name_H-M   'P 1'
#
loop_
_entity.id
_entity.type
_entity.pdbx_description
1 polymer ?
#
loop_
_entity_poly.entity_id
_entity_poly.type
_entity_poly.pdbx_seq_one_letter_code
_entity_poly.pdbx_strand_id
1 'polypeptide(L)'
;SSCAAKNKRQDLPSLTLAVVTHFGGSPGFWILTDHHPHLRSSGENALTAKLKEMQSFFGLEVTGKPDLDTLEMMKTPRCGVPDIQRYAFTPGNPKWKRNNLTYRILNYTPKMRRADVDEAVRKALSVWSNVTPLTFRRVEDKEADIMISFAYRGNNHRDNSPFDGPNGQLAHAFQPGEGIGGDVHMDEEEAWTKDGRGYNLFIVLAHELGHSLGLSHSNDPGALMYPTYSYTDPNEFLLPQDDIDGIQAIYEIDNKREKIPGS
;
A
#
# COMPACT_ATOMS: atom_id res chain seq x y z
N SER A 1 -36.44 -33.30 -6.41
CA SER A 1 -36.19 -32.41 -7.56
C SER A 1 -36.84 -31.07 -7.26
N SER A 2 -36.19 -29.92 -7.18
CA SER A 2 -34.99 -29.40 -7.84
C SER A 2 -34.35 -28.33 -6.93
N CYS A 3 -33.01 -28.34 -6.79
CA CYS A 3 -32.26 -27.23 -6.22
C CYS A 3 -31.99 -26.19 -7.31
N ALA A 4 -32.54 -24.98 -7.17
CA ALA A 4 -32.19 -23.86 -8.02
C ALA A 4 -30.92 -23.18 -7.46
N ALA A 5 -29.80 -23.35 -8.15
CA ALA A 5 -28.58 -22.58 -7.93
C ALA A 5 -28.86 -21.10 -8.23
N LYS A 6 -28.89 -20.25 -7.20
CA LYS A 6 -28.90 -18.80 -7.35
C LYS A 6 -27.51 -18.33 -7.77
N ASN A 7 -27.35 -18.11 -9.07
CA ASN A 7 -26.19 -17.42 -9.63
C ASN A 7 -26.23 -15.96 -9.19
N LYS A 8 -25.43 -15.57 -8.18
CA LYS A 8 -25.30 -14.16 -7.76
C LYS A 8 -24.59 -13.40 -8.87
N ARG A 9 -25.33 -12.62 -9.66
CA ARG A 9 -24.73 -11.54 -10.45
C ARG A 9 -24.08 -10.57 -9.46
N GLN A 10 -22.78 -10.38 -9.56
CA GLN A 10 -22.09 -9.29 -8.87
C GLN A 10 -22.47 -7.99 -9.59
N ASP A 11 -22.85 -6.98 -8.81
CA ASP A 11 -23.29 -5.69 -9.34
C ASP A 11 -22.10 -4.94 -9.95
N LEU A 12 -22.16 -4.67 -11.26
CA LEU A 12 -21.15 -3.90 -12.04
C LEU A 12 -20.66 -2.57 -11.39
N PRO A 13 -21.47 -1.83 -10.61
CA PRO A 13 -21.00 -0.65 -9.87
C PRO A 13 -19.89 -0.96 -8.85
N SER A 14 -19.93 -2.12 -8.19
CA SER A 14 -18.92 -2.54 -7.21
C SER A 14 -17.57 -2.83 -7.86
N LEU A 15 -17.61 -3.41 -9.08
CA LEU A 15 -16.41 -3.70 -9.86
C LEU A 15 -15.73 -2.44 -10.40
N THR A 16 -16.52 -1.47 -10.83
CA THR A 16 -16.00 -0.20 -11.34
C THR A 16 -15.32 0.58 -10.21
N LEU A 17 -15.90 0.61 -9.01
CA LEU A 17 -15.31 1.26 -7.85
C LEU A 17 -13.99 0.61 -7.44
N ALA A 18 -13.95 -0.72 -7.33
CA ALA A 18 -12.74 -1.45 -6.94
C ALA A 18 -11.57 -1.24 -7.92
N VAL A 19 -11.84 -1.22 -9.24
CA VAL A 19 -10.82 -0.95 -10.26
C VAL A 19 -10.34 0.50 -10.17
N VAL A 20 -11.23 1.46 -9.95
CA VAL A 20 -10.88 2.89 -9.94
C VAL A 20 -10.08 3.27 -8.69
N THR A 21 -10.47 2.78 -7.51
CA THR A 21 -9.79 3.15 -6.26
C THR A 21 -8.39 2.55 -6.16
N HIS A 22 -8.17 1.33 -6.65
CA HIS A 22 -6.91 0.61 -6.46
C HIS A 22 -5.94 0.68 -7.66
N PHE A 23 -6.42 1.00 -8.88
CA PHE A 23 -5.62 0.93 -10.11
C PHE A 23 -5.49 2.26 -10.87
N GLY A 24 -5.90 3.38 -10.26
CA GLY A 24 -5.47 4.72 -10.64
C GLY A 24 -6.56 5.74 -10.98
N GLY A 25 -7.39 6.11 -10.01
CA GLY A 25 -8.20 7.33 -10.07
C GLY A 25 -8.52 7.90 -8.70
N SER A 26 -8.38 9.22 -8.52
CA SER A 26 -8.96 9.91 -7.38
C SER A 26 -10.50 9.80 -7.43
N PRO A 27 -11.19 9.60 -6.29
CA PRO A 27 -12.66 9.46 -6.25
C PRO A 27 -13.43 10.61 -6.92
N GLY A 28 -12.82 11.80 -7.03
CA GLY A 28 -13.45 13.03 -7.53
C GLY A 28 -13.60 13.17 -9.05
N PHE A 29 -13.03 12.28 -9.88
CA PHE A 29 -13.06 12.47 -11.34
C PHE A 29 -14.41 12.07 -12.00
N TRP A 30 -15.19 11.18 -11.39
CA TRP A 30 -16.45 10.69 -11.99
C TRP A 30 -17.70 11.48 -11.60
N ILE A 31 -17.64 12.31 -10.55
CA ILE A 31 -18.80 13.16 -10.14
C ILE A 31 -19.08 14.26 -11.19
N LEU A 32 -18.15 14.55 -12.10
CA LEU A 32 -18.26 15.64 -13.08
C LEU A 32 -18.49 15.22 -14.54
N THR A 33 -18.60 13.93 -14.88
CA THR A 33 -18.82 13.51 -16.27
C THR A 33 -20.28 13.33 -16.66
N ASP A 34 -21.24 13.58 -15.78
CA ASP A 34 -22.66 13.33 -16.09
C ASP A 34 -23.31 14.39 -16.97
N HIS A 35 -22.61 15.46 -17.38
CA HIS A 35 -23.19 16.54 -18.17
C HIS A 35 -22.32 16.96 -19.36
N HIS A 36 -22.07 16.10 -20.35
CA HIS A 36 -21.92 16.53 -21.74
C HIS A 36 -22.23 15.39 -22.72
N PRO A 37 -23.34 15.46 -23.50
CA PRO A 37 -23.60 14.52 -24.57
C PRO A 37 -22.73 14.89 -25.79
N HIS A 38 -22.33 13.86 -26.53
CA HIS A 38 -21.59 13.88 -27.81
C HIS A 38 -20.07 13.76 -27.70
N LEU A 39 -19.58 12.52 -27.79
CA LEU A 39 -18.65 12.07 -28.85
C LEU A 39 -18.51 10.54 -28.77
N ARG A 40 -19.20 9.83 -29.68
CA ARG A 40 -18.91 8.43 -29.99
C ARG A 40 -17.57 8.39 -30.74
N SER A 41 -16.56 7.78 -30.12
CA SER A 41 -15.32 7.36 -30.77
C SER A 41 -15.08 5.88 -30.46
N SER A 42 -14.74 5.13 -31.50
CA SER A 42 -14.40 3.71 -31.48
C SER A 42 -13.04 3.47 -30.81
N GLY A 43 -13.00 3.56 -29.48
CA GLY A 43 -11.84 3.26 -28.63
C GLY A 43 -12.19 2.23 -27.58
N GLU A 44 -11.20 1.46 -27.12
CA GLU A 44 -11.33 0.54 -25.99
C GLU A 44 -11.92 1.28 -24.77
N ASN A 45 -12.91 0.66 -24.10
CA ASN A 45 -13.49 1.23 -22.88
C ASN A 45 -12.37 1.44 -21.84
N ALA A 46 -12.33 2.62 -21.20
CA ALA A 46 -11.35 2.96 -20.17
C ALA A 46 -11.27 1.89 -19.05
N LEU A 47 -12.41 1.27 -18.71
CA LEU A 47 -12.46 0.16 -17.75
C LEU A 47 -11.70 -1.08 -18.26
N THR A 48 -11.88 -1.45 -19.53
CA THR A 48 -11.18 -2.59 -20.15
C THR A 48 -9.68 -2.35 -20.17
N ALA A 49 -9.22 -1.14 -20.50
CA ALA A 49 -7.80 -0.80 -20.45
C ALA A 49 -7.23 -0.92 -19.03
N LYS A 50 -7.99 -0.46 -18.01
CA LYS A 50 -7.59 -0.57 -16.61
C LYS A 50 -7.58 -2.00 -16.08
N LEU A 51 -8.52 -2.83 -16.52
CA LEU A 51 -8.50 -4.26 -16.22
C LEU A 51 -7.26 -4.94 -16.80
N LYS A 52 -6.87 -4.62 -18.04
CA LYS A 52 -5.66 -5.18 -18.65
C LYS A 52 -4.39 -4.79 -17.89
N GLU A 53 -4.30 -3.54 -17.43
CA GLU A 53 -3.20 -3.08 -16.59
C GLU A 53 -3.11 -3.86 -15.28
N MET A 54 -4.25 -4.01 -14.59
CA MET A 54 -4.35 -4.78 -13.35
C MET A 54 -3.94 -6.24 -13.58
N GLN A 55 -4.51 -6.89 -14.60
CA GLN A 55 -4.19 -8.27 -14.95
C GLN A 55 -2.70 -8.45 -15.23
N SER A 56 -2.11 -7.54 -16.01
CA SER A 56 -0.69 -7.55 -16.30
C SER A 56 0.19 -7.36 -15.05
N PHE A 57 -0.22 -6.50 -14.12
CA PHE A 57 0.51 -6.27 -12.87
C PHE A 57 0.52 -7.53 -12.00
N PHE A 58 -0.64 -8.19 -11.89
CA PHE A 58 -0.82 -9.39 -11.08
C PHE A 58 -0.43 -10.70 -11.79
N GLY A 59 0.13 -10.63 -13.00
CA GLY A 59 0.53 -11.81 -13.77
C GLY A 59 -0.63 -12.71 -14.23
N LEU A 60 -1.85 -12.17 -14.30
CA LEU A 60 -3.06 -12.85 -14.79
C LEU A 60 -3.13 -12.85 -16.32
N GLU A 61 -4.02 -13.66 -16.88
CA GLU A 61 -4.34 -13.59 -18.31
C GLU A 61 -4.94 -12.21 -18.66
N VAL A 62 -4.34 -11.51 -19.63
CA VAL A 62 -4.73 -10.15 -19.99
C VAL A 62 -5.94 -10.16 -20.93
N THR A 63 -7.12 -10.40 -20.37
CA THR A 63 -8.40 -10.51 -21.11
C THR A 63 -9.14 -9.18 -21.24
N GLY A 64 -8.85 -8.21 -20.35
CA GLY A 64 -9.62 -6.97 -20.19
C GLY A 64 -11.04 -7.18 -19.68
N LYS A 65 -11.32 -8.36 -19.11
CA LYS A 65 -12.63 -8.77 -18.59
C LYS A 65 -12.49 -9.16 -17.12
N PRO A 66 -13.55 -8.98 -16.30
CA PRO A 66 -13.57 -9.46 -14.93
C PRO A 66 -13.86 -10.98 -14.92
N ASP A 67 -12.90 -11.77 -15.40
CA ASP A 67 -12.94 -13.23 -15.28
C ASP A 67 -12.77 -13.68 -13.82
N LEU A 68 -12.94 -14.98 -13.56
CA LEU A 68 -12.95 -15.53 -12.20
C LEU A 68 -11.67 -15.20 -11.44
N ASP A 69 -10.50 -15.42 -12.06
CA ASP A 69 -9.20 -15.16 -11.45
C ASP A 69 -9.02 -13.66 -11.15
N THR A 70 -9.43 -12.78 -12.07
CA THR A 70 -9.43 -11.33 -11.86
C THR A 70 -10.32 -10.94 -10.66
N LEU A 71 -11.52 -11.51 -10.57
CA LEU A 71 -12.47 -11.23 -9.49
C LEU A 71 -12.01 -11.77 -8.13
N GLU A 72 -11.30 -12.89 -8.10
CA GLU A 72 -10.70 -13.45 -6.88
C GLU A 72 -9.55 -12.56 -6.41
N MET A 73 -8.67 -12.14 -7.32
CA MET A 73 -7.58 -11.21 -6.99
C MET A 73 -8.09 -9.88 -6.43
N MET A 74 -9.15 -9.30 -7.03
CA MET A 74 -9.75 -8.04 -6.56
C MET A 74 -10.36 -8.10 -5.16
N LYS A 75 -10.67 -9.29 -4.64
CA LYS A 75 -11.22 -9.47 -3.29
C LYS A 75 -10.16 -9.75 -2.24
N THR A 76 -8.92 -9.94 -2.66
CA THR A 76 -7.82 -10.27 -1.76
C THR A 76 -7.50 -9.03 -0.92
N PRO A 77 -7.47 -9.14 0.43
CA PRO A 77 -7.08 -8.04 1.30
C PRO A 77 -5.69 -7.52 0.94
N ARG A 78 -5.51 -6.21 0.95
CA ARG A 78 -4.34 -5.57 0.32
C ARG A 78 -4.04 -4.18 0.89
N CYS A 79 -2.89 -3.65 0.52
CA CYS A 79 -2.56 -2.23 0.69
C CYS A 79 -3.49 -1.35 -0.16
N GLY A 80 -3.82 -0.19 0.41
CA GLY A 80 -4.64 0.86 -0.19
C GLY A 80 -3.93 1.80 -1.16
N VAL A 81 -2.60 1.72 -1.24
CA VAL A 81 -1.81 2.53 -2.17
C VAL A 81 -2.08 2.05 -3.62
N PRO A 82 -2.25 2.95 -4.60
CA PRO A 82 -2.47 2.54 -5.98
C PRO A 82 -1.28 1.78 -6.61
N ASP A 83 -1.56 0.67 -7.29
CA ASP A 83 -0.52 -0.19 -7.92
C ASP A 83 0.25 0.50 -9.04
N ILE A 84 -0.43 1.40 -9.76
CA ILE A 84 0.12 2.09 -10.93
C ILE A 84 0.00 3.58 -10.67
N GLN A 85 1.12 4.20 -10.32
CA GLN A 85 1.20 5.65 -10.19
C GLN A 85 1.17 6.31 -11.57
N ARG A 86 -0.04 6.54 -12.11
CA ARG A 86 -0.20 7.31 -13.37
C ARG A 86 -0.01 8.82 -13.21
N TYR A 87 0.02 9.33 -11.97
CA TYR A 87 0.01 10.77 -11.69
C TYR A 87 1.02 11.26 -10.65
N ALA A 88 1.95 10.42 -10.19
CA ALA A 88 3.01 10.84 -9.29
C ALA A 88 4.39 10.70 -9.96
N PHE A 89 4.54 11.35 -11.12
CA PHE A 89 5.79 12.08 -11.29
C PHE A 89 5.73 13.28 -10.34
N THR A 90 5.98 13.06 -9.04
CA THR A 90 6.93 13.97 -8.40
C THR A 90 8.23 13.71 -9.15
N PRO A 91 8.77 14.69 -9.90
CA PRO A 91 10.06 14.48 -10.54
C PRO A 91 11.07 14.09 -9.45
N GLY A 92 11.63 12.88 -9.53
CA GLY A 92 12.86 12.54 -8.80
C GLY A 92 12.86 11.38 -7.81
N ASN A 93 11.89 10.44 -7.82
CA ASN A 93 11.82 9.32 -6.85
C ASN A 93 11.80 9.85 -5.40
N PRO A 94 10.62 10.23 -4.85
CA PRO A 94 10.54 10.88 -3.55
C PRO A 94 11.29 10.05 -2.50
N LYS A 95 12.31 10.68 -1.92
CA LYS A 95 13.29 10.10 -1.01
C LYS A 95 13.49 11.08 0.13
N TRP A 96 13.68 10.55 1.33
CA TRP A 96 14.15 11.38 2.43
C TRP A 96 15.57 11.88 2.16
N LYS A 97 15.78 13.20 2.26
CA LYS A 97 17.11 13.83 2.10
C LYS A 97 18.10 13.46 3.21
N ARG A 98 17.62 12.86 4.30
CA ARG A 98 18.40 12.50 5.48
C ARG A 98 18.19 11.04 5.82
N ASN A 99 19.21 10.41 6.41
CA ASN A 99 19.14 9.01 6.83
C ASN A 99 18.61 8.83 8.25
N ASN A 100 18.68 9.86 9.10
CA ASN A 100 18.13 9.82 10.46
C ASN A 100 16.70 10.33 10.44
N LEU A 101 15.76 9.38 10.40
CA LEU A 101 14.33 9.63 10.38
C LEU A 101 13.75 9.48 11.78
N THR A 102 12.70 10.24 12.06
CA THR A 102 11.95 10.16 13.29
C THR A 102 10.59 9.56 13.05
N TYR A 103 10.11 8.75 13.99
CA TYR A 103 8.76 8.20 13.92
C TYR A 103 8.01 8.41 15.23
N ARG A 104 6.69 8.41 15.15
CA ARG A 104 5.81 8.54 16.31
C ARG A 104 4.55 7.69 16.13
N ILE A 105 4.13 7.02 17.19
CA ILE A 105 2.86 6.28 17.23
C ILE A 105 1.82 7.20 17.88
N LEU A 106 0.83 7.66 17.12
CA LEU A 106 -0.16 8.64 17.59
C LEU A 106 -1.20 8.02 18.52
N ASN A 107 -1.61 6.79 18.22
CA ASN A 107 -2.57 6.01 19.00
C ASN A 107 -2.29 4.51 18.81
N TYR A 108 -2.96 3.68 19.61
CA TYR A 108 -2.75 2.24 19.65
C TYR A 108 -4.07 1.52 19.45
N THR A 109 -4.04 0.43 18.68
CA THR A 109 -5.19 -0.49 18.61
C THR A 109 -5.46 -1.12 19.98
N PRO A 110 -6.73 -1.17 20.45
CA PRO A 110 -7.09 -1.87 21.67
C PRO A 110 -7.03 -3.41 21.53
N LYS A 111 -6.86 -3.93 20.31
CA LYS A 111 -6.82 -5.38 20.04
C LYS A 111 -5.50 -6.03 20.44
N MET A 112 -4.46 -5.23 20.65
CA MET A 112 -3.12 -5.69 21.01
C MET A 112 -2.58 -4.92 22.23
N ARG A 113 -1.66 -5.54 22.98
CA ARG A 113 -0.97 -4.80 24.04
C ARG A 113 -0.07 -3.74 23.40
N ARG A 114 0.05 -2.56 24.01
CA ARG A 114 0.91 -1.48 23.50
C ARG A 114 2.34 -1.95 23.24
N ALA A 115 2.88 -2.80 24.12
CA ALA A 115 4.21 -3.39 23.94
C ALA A 115 4.32 -4.28 22.70
N ASP A 116 3.26 -5.02 22.32
CA ASP A 116 3.27 -5.84 21.10
C ASP A 116 3.22 -4.94 19.84
N VAL A 117 2.48 -3.82 19.90
CA VAL A 117 2.46 -2.80 18.82
C VAL A 117 3.82 -2.11 18.69
N ASP A 118 4.42 -1.70 19.81
CA ASP A 118 5.76 -1.09 19.84
C ASP A 118 6.82 -2.05 19.27
N GLU A 119 6.72 -3.35 19.61
CA GLU A 119 7.59 -4.37 19.05
C GLU A 119 7.40 -4.54 17.55
N ALA A 120 6.14 -4.58 17.07
CA ALA A 120 5.84 -4.70 15.64
C ALA A 120 6.41 -3.52 14.84
N VAL A 121 6.19 -2.28 15.30
CA VAL A 121 6.74 -1.07 14.66
C VAL A 121 8.27 -1.11 14.66
N ARG A 122 8.90 -1.46 15.79
CA ARG A 122 10.37 -1.53 15.87
C ARG A 122 10.92 -2.60 14.92
N LYS A 123 10.31 -3.78 14.85
CA LYS A 123 10.71 -4.85 13.92
C LYS A 123 10.55 -4.41 12.48
N ALA A 124 9.42 -3.80 12.12
CA ALA A 124 9.15 -3.32 10.77
C ALA A 124 10.17 -2.26 10.30
N LEU A 125 10.51 -1.29 11.16
CA LEU A 125 11.57 -0.32 10.87
C LEU A 125 12.95 -0.99 10.74
N SER A 126 13.20 -2.05 11.53
CA SER A 126 14.48 -2.79 11.48
C SER A 126 14.68 -3.54 10.17
N VAL A 127 13.59 -4.01 9.53
CA VAL A 127 13.65 -4.65 8.20
C VAL A 127 14.40 -3.76 7.21
N TRP A 128 14.05 -2.47 7.18
CA TRP A 128 14.63 -1.50 6.26
C TRP A 128 15.99 -0.97 6.73
N SER A 129 16.19 -0.71 8.02
CA SER A 129 17.49 -0.22 8.52
C SER A 129 18.59 -1.28 8.46
N ASN A 130 18.24 -2.57 8.41
CA ASN A 130 19.24 -3.66 8.32
C ASN A 130 19.95 -3.70 6.95
N VAL A 131 19.30 -3.18 5.90
CA VAL A 131 19.80 -3.23 4.52
C VAL A 131 20.01 -1.85 3.91
N THR A 132 19.97 -0.79 4.73
CA THR A 132 20.21 0.59 4.30
C THR A 132 20.99 1.38 5.37
N PRO A 133 21.52 2.56 5.04
CA PRO A 133 22.10 3.48 6.03
C PRO A 133 21.06 4.19 6.91
N LEU A 134 19.76 3.92 6.74
CA LEU A 134 18.69 4.60 7.47
C LEU A 134 18.72 4.23 8.95
N THR A 135 18.42 5.21 9.79
CA THR A 135 18.24 5.03 11.24
C THR A 135 16.92 5.66 11.65
N PHE A 136 16.24 5.03 12.59
CA PHE A 136 14.93 5.47 13.05
C PHE A 136 14.96 5.78 14.54
N ARG A 137 14.48 6.96 14.93
CA ARG A 137 14.38 7.38 16.32
C ARG A 137 12.96 7.76 16.68
N ARG A 138 12.41 7.10 17.70
CA ARG A 138 11.10 7.43 18.25
C ARG A 138 11.10 8.83 18.89
N VAL A 139 10.02 9.58 18.69
CA VAL A 139 9.74 10.86 19.36
C VAL A 139 8.31 10.85 19.90
N GLU A 140 8.07 11.52 21.04
CA GLU A 140 6.76 11.46 21.72
C GLU A 140 5.95 12.76 21.61
N ASP A 141 6.61 13.92 21.60
CA ASP A 141 5.94 15.22 21.84
C ASP A 141 6.04 16.20 20.67
N LYS A 142 6.44 15.73 19.49
CA LYS A 142 6.58 16.56 18.30
C LYS A 142 6.13 15.86 17.04
N GLU A 143 6.05 16.62 15.96
CA GLU A 143 5.90 16.10 14.62
C GLU A 143 7.14 15.26 14.25
N ALA A 144 6.89 14.09 13.67
CA ALA A 144 7.90 13.13 13.23
C ALA A 144 7.95 13.10 11.70
N ASP A 145 8.96 12.44 11.13
CA ASP A 145 8.99 12.19 9.68
C ASP A 145 7.95 11.14 9.25
N ILE A 146 7.60 10.23 10.17
CA ILE A 146 6.64 9.14 9.94
C ILE A 146 5.69 9.09 11.13
N MET A 147 4.45 9.51 10.96
CA MET A 147 3.39 9.31 11.93
C MET A 147 2.67 7.99 11.65
N ILE A 148 2.53 7.15 12.67
CA ILE A 148 1.81 5.88 12.58
C ILE A 148 0.53 6.03 13.39
N SER A 149 -0.63 5.78 12.76
CA SER A 149 -1.92 5.85 13.43
C SER A 149 -2.88 4.75 13.00
N PHE A 150 -3.86 4.50 13.85
CA PHE A 150 -4.97 3.59 13.59
C PHE A 150 -6.26 4.40 13.47
N ALA A 151 -6.99 4.27 12.38
CA ALA A 151 -8.21 5.04 12.13
C ALA A 151 -9.36 4.13 11.68
N TYR A 152 -10.57 4.47 12.10
CA TYR A 152 -11.79 3.83 11.61
C TYR A 152 -12.26 4.50 10.32
N ARG A 153 -13.00 3.80 9.45
CA ARG A 153 -13.61 4.36 8.23
C ARG A 153 -14.40 5.66 8.47
N GLY A 154 -15.13 5.73 9.59
CA GLY A 154 -15.97 6.88 9.95
C GLY A 154 -15.19 8.09 10.48
N ASN A 155 -13.89 7.94 10.75
CA ASN A 155 -13.05 9.02 11.22
C ASN A 155 -12.47 9.77 10.03
N ASN A 156 -12.67 11.10 10.01
CA ASN A 156 -11.87 11.96 9.15
C ASN A 156 -10.44 11.99 9.68
N HIS A 157 -9.60 11.07 9.21
CA HIS A 157 -8.15 11.08 9.42
C HIS A 157 -7.43 12.04 8.44
N ARG A 158 -8.23 12.91 7.77
CA ARG A 158 -7.84 14.18 7.13
C ARG A 158 -6.90 14.05 5.93
N ASP A 159 -6.92 12.91 5.26
CA ASP A 159 -6.08 12.61 4.09
C ASP A 159 -6.86 12.32 2.80
N ASN A 160 -8.20 12.41 2.84
CA ASN A 160 -9.13 12.09 1.75
C ASN A 160 -9.10 10.63 1.26
N SER A 161 -8.56 9.70 2.06
CA SER A 161 -8.47 8.27 1.73
C SER A 161 -9.19 7.43 2.79
N PRO A 162 -10.54 7.43 2.83
CA PRO A 162 -11.27 6.70 3.86
C PRO A 162 -11.10 5.19 3.71
N PHE A 163 -10.91 4.49 4.83
CA PHE A 163 -10.93 3.03 4.91
C PHE A 163 -12.30 2.44 4.54
N ASP A 164 -12.38 1.14 4.27
CA ASP A 164 -13.59 0.45 3.80
C ASP A 164 -14.27 -0.43 4.86
N GLY A 165 -13.62 -0.67 5.99
CA GLY A 165 -14.10 -1.52 7.08
C GLY A 165 -13.38 -2.87 7.08
N PRO A 166 -13.96 -3.95 7.63
CA PRO A 166 -13.22 -5.20 7.75
C PRO A 166 -12.90 -5.87 6.39
N ASN A 167 -11.63 -6.27 6.22
CA ASN A 167 -11.00 -6.76 4.99
C ASN A 167 -10.97 -5.71 3.88
N GLY A 168 -10.37 -6.05 2.74
CA GLY A 168 -10.22 -5.09 1.64
C GLY A 168 -8.97 -4.27 1.87
N GLN A 169 -9.10 -2.99 2.23
CA GLN A 169 -7.97 -2.09 2.47
C GLN A 169 -7.47 -2.21 3.92
N LEU A 170 -6.30 -2.84 4.10
CA LEU A 170 -5.76 -3.07 5.44
C LEU A 170 -5.11 -1.81 6.04
N ALA A 171 -4.43 -1.06 5.19
CA ALA A 171 -3.63 0.10 5.54
C ALA A 171 -3.27 0.88 4.27
N HIS A 172 -2.74 2.09 4.45
CA HIS A 172 -2.03 2.83 3.41
C HIS A 172 -0.95 3.72 4.01
N ALA A 173 -0.03 4.16 3.16
CA ALA A 173 1.00 5.09 3.51
C ALA A 173 1.26 6.13 2.42
N PHE A 174 1.92 7.21 2.81
CA PHE A 174 2.29 8.30 1.92
C PHE A 174 3.78 8.26 1.60
N GLN A 175 4.12 8.58 0.36
CA GLN A 175 5.51 8.72 -0.09
C GLN A 175 6.27 9.78 0.73
N PRO A 176 7.62 9.74 0.78
CA PRO A 176 8.43 10.71 1.52
C PRO A 176 8.09 12.17 1.15
N GLY A 177 7.90 13.03 2.15
CA GLY A 177 7.52 14.42 1.91
C GLY A 177 7.29 15.25 3.17
N GLU A 178 6.85 16.49 2.99
CA GLU A 178 6.42 17.36 4.09
C GLU A 178 4.95 17.07 4.48
N GLY A 179 4.54 17.47 5.69
CA GLY A 179 3.18 17.27 6.18
C GLY A 179 2.88 15.78 6.37
N ILE A 180 1.85 15.27 5.68
CA ILE A 180 1.45 13.85 5.75
C ILE A 180 2.41 12.91 5.00
N GLY A 181 3.40 13.45 4.28
CA GLY A 181 4.37 12.63 3.56
C GLY A 181 5.17 11.74 4.51
N GLY A 182 5.17 10.43 4.26
CA GLY A 182 5.75 9.43 5.16
C GLY A 182 4.78 8.77 6.12
N ASP A 183 3.61 9.35 6.36
CA ASP A 183 2.67 8.83 7.36
C ASP A 183 2.11 7.46 6.95
N VAL A 184 1.82 6.64 7.97
CA VAL A 184 1.24 5.30 7.85
C VAL A 184 -0.08 5.27 8.61
N HIS A 185 -1.15 4.90 7.91
CA HIS A 185 -2.48 4.74 8.47
C HIS A 185 -2.89 3.27 8.41
N MET A 186 -3.29 2.73 9.55
CA MET A 186 -3.78 1.36 9.69
C MET A 186 -5.31 1.39 9.85
N ASP A 187 -6.04 0.54 9.15
CA ASP A 187 -7.49 0.43 9.38
C ASP A 187 -7.76 -0.23 10.73
N GLU A 188 -8.34 0.52 11.67
CA GLU A 188 -8.71 0.02 12.99
C GLU A 188 -9.94 -0.91 12.95
N GLU A 189 -10.63 -1.09 11.83
CA GLU A 189 -11.67 -2.12 11.70
C GLU A 189 -11.08 -3.52 11.46
N GLU A 190 -9.78 -3.62 11.19
CA GLU A 190 -9.12 -4.88 10.93
C GLU A 190 -8.73 -5.69 12.17
N ALA A 191 -8.70 -7.00 12.01
CA ALA A 191 -8.34 -7.96 13.05
C ALA A 191 -6.81 -8.01 13.27
N TRP A 192 -6.22 -6.93 13.78
CA TRP A 192 -4.79 -6.84 14.08
C TRP A 192 -4.34 -7.88 15.11
N THR A 193 -3.30 -8.62 14.76
CA THR A 193 -2.69 -9.64 15.60
C THR A 193 -1.17 -9.62 15.48
N LYS A 194 -0.48 -10.31 16.41
CA LYS A 194 0.96 -10.59 16.31
C LYS A 194 1.29 -11.96 15.71
N ASP A 195 0.26 -12.76 15.44
CA ASP A 195 0.36 -14.12 14.91
C ASP A 195 -0.45 -14.22 13.60
N GLY A 196 -0.83 -15.43 13.18
CA GLY A 196 -1.57 -15.67 11.93
C GLY A 196 -3.09 -15.78 12.07
N ARG A 197 -3.68 -15.47 13.24
CA ARG A 197 -5.14 -15.58 13.45
C ARG A 197 -5.95 -14.42 12.85
N GLY A 198 -5.26 -13.35 12.45
CA GLY A 198 -5.81 -12.21 11.74
C GLY A 198 -4.74 -11.60 10.84
N TYR A 199 -4.75 -10.28 10.68
CA TYR A 199 -3.70 -9.58 9.95
C TYR A 199 -2.51 -9.33 10.87
N ASN A 200 -1.33 -9.80 10.47
CA ASN A 200 -0.12 -9.64 11.24
C ASN A 200 0.37 -8.19 11.14
N LEU A 201 0.32 -7.46 12.26
CA LEU A 201 0.62 -6.03 12.29
C LEU A 201 2.06 -5.73 11.84
N PHE A 202 3.03 -6.60 12.14
CA PHE A 202 4.41 -6.42 11.71
C PHE A 202 4.56 -6.47 10.19
N ILE A 203 3.91 -7.44 9.53
CA ILE A 203 4.02 -7.61 8.07
C ILE A 203 3.42 -6.40 7.34
N VAL A 204 2.22 -5.98 7.74
CA VAL A 204 1.56 -4.83 7.12
C VAL A 204 2.36 -3.55 7.39
N LEU A 205 2.81 -3.30 8.62
CA LEU A 205 3.67 -2.15 8.90
C LEU A 205 4.97 -2.16 8.09
N ALA A 206 5.60 -3.33 7.90
CA ALA A 206 6.84 -3.43 7.13
C ALA A 206 6.59 -3.03 5.66
N HIS A 207 5.48 -3.47 5.08
CA HIS A 207 5.03 -3.07 3.74
C HIS A 207 4.77 -1.57 3.65
N GLU A 208 3.91 -1.03 4.52
CA GLU A 208 3.54 0.40 4.48
C GLU A 208 4.75 1.32 4.72
N LEU A 209 5.67 0.92 5.60
CA LEU A 209 6.92 1.66 5.78
C LEU A 209 7.81 1.64 4.53
N GLY A 210 7.71 0.64 3.66
CA GLY A 210 8.36 0.67 2.35
C GLY A 210 7.87 1.86 1.51
N HIS A 211 6.56 2.13 1.50
CA HIS A 211 6.00 3.33 0.86
C HIS A 211 6.47 4.61 1.55
N SER A 212 6.46 4.66 2.89
CA SER A 212 7.01 5.79 3.65
C SER A 212 8.48 6.08 3.37
N LEU A 213 9.20 5.11 2.78
CA LEU A 213 10.59 5.23 2.39
C LEU A 213 10.80 5.44 0.88
N GLY A 214 9.75 5.45 0.07
CA GLY A 214 9.85 5.77 -1.36
C GLY A 214 9.62 4.58 -2.30
N LEU A 215 9.33 3.39 -1.77
CA LEU A 215 9.03 2.22 -2.61
C LEU A 215 7.61 2.32 -3.18
N SER A 216 7.44 1.78 -4.37
CA SER A 216 6.14 1.46 -4.95
C SER A 216 5.87 -0.03 -4.80
N HIS A 217 4.65 -0.47 -5.11
CA HIS A 217 4.38 -1.89 -5.13
C HIS A 217 5.26 -2.64 -6.14
N SER A 218 5.66 -3.84 -5.76
CA SER A 218 6.31 -4.81 -6.64
C SER A 218 5.26 -5.64 -7.38
N ASN A 219 5.61 -6.10 -8.58
CA ASN A 219 4.84 -7.11 -9.30
C ASN A 219 5.35 -8.55 -9.05
N ASP A 220 6.37 -8.73 -8.21
CA ASP A 220 6.82 -10.04 -7.74
C ASP A 220 5.92 -10.53 -6.58
N PRO A 221 5.16 -11.63 -6.73
CA PRO A 221 4.32 -12.17 -5.66
C PRO A 221 5.08 -12.62 -4.40
N GLY A 222 6.40 -12.78 -4.49
CA GLY A 222 7.28 -13.11 -3.37
C GLY A 222 7.81 -11.90 -2.60
N ALA A 223 7.62 -10.68 -3.10
CA ALA A 223 8.12 -9.45 -2.47
C ALA A 223 7.25 -9.03 -1.28
N LEU A 224 7.87 -8.40 -0.28
CA LEU A 224 7.15 -7.73 0.81
C LEU A 224 6.28 -6.62 0.24
N MET A 225 6.78 -5.86 -0.73
CA MET A 225 6.05 -4.77 -1.41
C MET A 225 5.01 -5.26 -2.44
N TYR A 226 4.72 -6.56 -2.52
CA TYR A 226 3.57 -7.03 -3.30
C TYR A 226 2.26 -6.54 -2.66
N PRO A 227 1.26 -6.05 -3.42
CA PRO A 227 0.15 -5.30 -2.83
C PRO A 227 -0.77 -6.12 -1.93
N THR A 228 -0.92 -7.43 -2.19
CA THR A 228 -1.86 -8.27 -1.47
C THR A 228 -1.22 -8.86 -0.22
N TYR A 229 -2.00 -8.94 0.85
CA TYR A 229 -1.55 -9.53 2.10
C TYR A 229 -1.28 -11.03 1.95
N SER A 230 -0.08 -11.44 2.36
CA SER A 230 0.29 -12.83 2.55
C SER A 230 0.95 -12.99 3.92
N TYR A 231 0.53 -13.99 4.68
CA TYR A 231 1.11 -14.26 5.98
C TYR A 231 2.43 -15.03 5.84
N THR A 232 3.45 -14.56 6.55
CA THR A 232 4.72 -15.27 6.80
C THR A 232 4.98 -15.26 8.30
N ASP A 233 5.52 -16.33 8.87
CA ASP A 233 5.88 -16.33 10.29
C ASP A 233 6.94 -15.23 10.56
N PRO A 234 6.67 -14.25 11.45
CA PRO A 234 7.63 -13.19 11.75
C PRO A 234 9.00 -13.68 12.27
N ASN A 235 9.09 -14.93 12.77
CA ASN A 235 10.36 -15.53 13.21
C ASN A 235 11.19 -16.09 12.05
N GLU A 236 10.55 -16.38 10.92
CA GLU A 236 11.18 -16.89 9.69
C GLU A 236 11.27 -15.81 8.61
N PHE A 237 10.77 -14.60 8.90
CA PHE A 237 10.73 -13.50 7.95
C PHE A 237 12.13 -13.08 7.50
N LEU A 238 12.35 -13.12 6.20
CA LEU A 238 13.51 -12.56 5.51
C LEU A 238 12.99 -11.58 4.47
N LEU A 239 13.62 -10.41 4.37
CA LEU A 239 13.28 -9.42 3.35
C LEU A 239 13.65 -10.00 1.97
N PRO A 240 12.70 -10.12 1.03
CA PRO A 240 12.97 -10.61 -0.32
C PRO A 240 13.96 -9.73 -1.10
N GLN A 241 14.65 -10.32 -2.07
CA GLN A 241 15.72 -9.64 -2.81
C GLN A 241 15.21 -8.46 -3.64
N ASP A 242 14.01 -8.55 -4.20
CA ASP A 242 13.37 -7.46 -4.96
C ASP A 242 13.21 -6.19 -4.10
N ASP A 243 12.78 -6.37 -2.84
CA ASP A 243 12.64 -5.26 -1.88
C ASP A 243 14.00 -4.68 -1.47
N ILE A 244 15.02 -5.53 -1.29
CA ILE A 244 16.40 -5.10 -1.00
C ILE A 244 16.94 -4.26 -2.16
N ASP A 245 16.84 -4.76 -3.39
CA ASP A 245 17.35 -4.07 -4.57
C ASP A 245 16.63 -2.72 -4.77
N GLY A 246 15.31 -2.71 -4.56
CA GLY A 246 14.48 -1.51 -4.63
C GLY A 246 14.90 -0.45 -3.61
N ILE A 247 15.05 -0.81 -2.33
CA ILE A 247 15.37 0.17 -1.28
C ILE A 247 16.82 0.66 -1.38
N GLN A 248 17.75 -0.22 -1.77
CA GLN A 248 19.15 0.14 -1.95
C GLN A 248 19.35 1.06 -3.16
N ALA A 249 18.56 0.92 -4.23
CA ALA A 249 18.55 1.86 -5.34
C ALA A 249 18.20 3.29 -4.91
N ILE A 250 17.44 3.47 -3.82
CA ILE A 250 17.07 4.78 -3.27
C ILE A 250 18.16 5.31 -2.31
N TYR A 251 18.66 4.46 -1.40
CA TYR A 251 19.46 4.92 -0.25
C TYR A 251 20.95 4.56 -0.28
N GLU A 252 21.44 3.72 -1.20
CA GLU A 252 22.85 3.32 -1.24
C GLU A 252 23.70 3.98 -2.34
N ILE A 253 23.10 4.68 -3.30
CA ILE A 253 23.83 5.32 -4.40
C ILE A 253 24.73 6.48 -3.90
N ASP A 254 24.38 7.14 -2.79
CA ASP A 254 25.14 8.30 -2.30
C ASP A 254 26.49 7.90 -1.66
N ASN A 255 26.58 6.74 -1.00
CA ASN A 255 27.83 6.27 -0.37
C ASN A 255 28.91 5.88 -1.39
N LYS A 256 28.56 5.59 -2.65
CA LYS A 256 29.53 5.32 -3.72
C LYS A 256 30.04 6.61 -4.38
N ARG A 257 29.25 7.70 -4.39
CA ARG A 257 29.68 8.99 -4.96
C ARG A 257 30.65 9.75 -4.05
N GLU A 258 30.56 9.59 -2.73
CA GLU A 258 31.54 10.16 -1.79
C GLU A 258 32.89 9.41 -1.77
N LYS A 259 32.96 8.21 -2.36
CA LYS A 259 34.17 7.36 -2.40
C LYS A 259 34.96 7.43 -3.72
N ILE A 260 34.87 8.52 -4.48
CA ILE A 260 35.85 8.82 -5.54
C ILE A 260 36.85 9.85 -5.01
N PRO A 261 38.02 9.44 -4.48
CA PRO A 261 39.11 10.37 -4.26
C PRO A 261 39.83 10.63 -5.60
N GLY A 262 39.84 11.89 -6.02
CA GLY A 262 40.89 12.52 -6.84
C GLY A 262 41.25 11.86 -8.17
N SER A 263 40.73 12.42 -9.27
CA SER A 263 41.47 12.54 -10.54
C SER A 263 42.72 13.40 -10.37
#